data_AF-F7KD52-F1
#
_entry.id   AF-F7KD52-F1
#
_cell.length_a   1.000
_cell.length_b   1.000
_cell.length_c   1.000
_cell.angle_alpha   90.00
_cell.angle_beta   90.00
_cell.angle_gamma   90.00
#
_symmetry.space_group_name_H-M   'P 1'
#
loop_
_entity.id
_entity.type
_entity.pdbx_description
1 polymer ?
#
loop_
_entity_poly.entity_id
_entity_poly.type
_entity_poly.pdbx_seq_one_letter_code
_entity_poly.pdbx_strand_id
1 'polypeptide(L)'
;MDFQSMIEEVRIHVQEEINNKDTRPGYMSEKQLCFILDELDKMERIRNIHLFYPYYPKGISDGWDYSNPLTVKLLDLLELYRKLQ
;
A
#
# COMPACT_ATOMS: atom_id res chain seq x y z
N MET A 1 -16.38 -3.04 -1.03
CA MET A 1 -15.34 -3.25 -0.01
C MET A 1 -15.16 -1.94 0.73
N ASP A 2 -15.21 -1.95 2.06
CA ASP A 2 -14.92 -0.76 2.87
C ASP A 2 -13.41 -0.59 3.09
N PHE A 3 -13.02 0.54 3.67
CA PHE A 3 -11.62 0.87 3.93
C PHE A 3 -10.92 -0.14 4.86
N GLN A 4 -11.62 -0.64 5.89
CA GLN A 4 -11.02 -1.56 6.86
C GLN A 4 -10.67 -2.90 6.19
N SER A 5 -11.60 -3.43 5.41
CA SER A 5 -11.39 -4.68 4.69
C SER A 5 -10.25 -4.54 3.67
N MET A 6 -10.20 -3.42 2.94
CA MET A 6 -9.14 -3.17 1.94
C MET A 6 -7.76 -3.01 2.59
N ILE A 7 -7.66 -2.30 3.72
CA ILE A 7 -6.35 -2.07 4.36
C ILE A 7 -5.77 -3.38 4.94
N GLU A 8 -6.60 -4.24 5.48
CA GLU A 8 -6.21 -5.58 5.94
C GLU A 8 -5.75 -6.46 4.77
N GLU A 9 -6.51 -6.46 3.66
CA GLU A 9 -6.15 -7.22 2.46
C GLU A 9 -4.81 -6.76 1.87
N VAL A 10 -4.60 -5.44 1.75
CA VAL A 10 -3.32 -4.89 1.28
C VAL A 10 -2.18 -5.25 2.22
N ARG A 11 -2.40 -5.20 3.54
CA ARG A 11 -1.38 -5.54 4.54
C ARG A 11 -0.93 -7.00 4.40
N ILE A 12 -1.88 -7.93 4.23
CA ILE A 12 -1.59 -9.35 4.00
C ILE A 12 -0.74 -9.52 2.74
N HIS A 13 -1.16 -8.90 1.64
CA HIS A 13 -0.46 -9.02 0.36
C HIS A 13 0.98 -8.44 0.40
N VAL A 14 1.18 -7.30 1.08
CA VAL A 14 2.53 -6.75 1.30
C VAL A 14 3.39 -7.71 2.12
N GLN A 15 2.82 -8.33 3.15
CA GLN A 15 3.53 -9.30 3.99
C GLN A 15 3.91 -10.56 3.20
N GLU A 16 3.06 -11.02 2.29
CA GLU A 16 3.36 -12.12 1.37
C GLU A 16 4.54 -11.78 0.46
N GLU A 17 4.57 -10.59 -0.14
CA GLU A 17 5.70 -10.12 -0.97
C GLU A 17 7.01 -9.98 -0.16
N ILE A 18 6.93 -9.64 1.13
CA ILE A 18 8.11 -9.63 2.02
C ILE A 18 8.63 -11.05 2.25
N ASN A 19 7.71 -12.00 2.49
CA ASN A 19 8.04 -13.38 2.82
C ASN A 19 8.51 -14.19 1.59
N ASN A 20 7.95 -13.90 0.41
CA ASN A 20 8.20 -14.64 -0.83
C ASN A 20 9.36 -14.02 -1.65
N LYS A 21 10.55 -13.95 -1.05
CA LYS A 21 11.73 -13.29 -1.66
C LYS A 21 12.14 -13.88 -3.01
N ASP A 22 11.86 -15.16 -3.24
CA ASP A 22 12.25 -15.88 -4.46
C ASP A 22 11.34 -15.56 -5.67
N THR A 23 10.09 -15.16 -5.42
CA THR A 23 9.09 -14.87 -6.47
C THR A 23 8.72 -13.40 -6.55
N ARG A 24 9.15 -12.58 -5.58
CA ARG A 24 8.92 -11.15 -5.56
C ARG A 24 9.53 -10.49 -6.80
N PRO A 25 8.81 -9.60 -7.49
CA PRO A 25 9.38 -8.85 -8.61
C PRO A 25 10.62 -8.06 -8.19
N GLY A 26 11.69 -8.12 -8.98
CA GLY A 26 12.97 -7.49 -8.63
C GLY A 26 12.92 -5.97 -8.45
N TYR A 27 11.90 -5.30 -8.99
CA TYR A 27 11.65 -3.86 -8.80
C TYR A 27 11.03 -3.52 -7.44
N MET A 28 10.53 -4.52 -6.69
CA MET A 28 10.02 -4.35 -5.34
C MET A 28 11.11 -4.65 -4.33
N SER A 29 11.68 -3.61 -3.72
CA SER A 29 12.61 -3.81 -2.60
C SER A 29 11.85 -4.11 -1.31
N GLU A 30 12.44 -4.95 -0.46
CA GLU A 30 11.93 -5.22 0.89
C GLU A 30 11.76 -3.93 1.70
N LYS A 31 12.69 -2.96 1.54
CA LYS A 31 12.61 -1.66 2.19
C LYS A 31 11.34 -0.88 1.77
N GLN A 32 10.99 -0.90 0.49
CA GLN A 32 9.75 -0.28 -0.01
C GLN A 32 8.52 -0.97 0.58
N LEU A 33 8.52 -2.29 0.65
CA LEU A 33 7.42 -3.07 1.23
C LEU A 33 7.22 -2.79 2.73
N CYS A 34 8.30 -2.77 3.51
CA CYS A 34 8.22 -2.38 4.93
C CYS A 34 7.72 -0.94 5.10
N PHE A 35 8.16 -0.02 4.23
CA PHE A 35 7.69 1.36 4.25
C PHE A 35 6.20 1.46 3.89
N ILE A 36 5.68 0.60 2.99
CA ILE A 36 4.23 0.51 2.75
C ILE A 36 3.51 0.14 4.06
N LEU A 37 3.97 -0.88 4.80
CA LEU A 37 3.33 -1.29 6.06
C LEU A 37 3.24 -0.13 7.06
N ASP A 38 4.32 0.64 7.23
CA ASP A 38 4.33 1.83 8.09
C ASP A 38 3.32 2.90 7.65
N GLU A 39 3.12 3.07 6.35
CA GLU A 39 2.14 4.00 5.79
C GLU A 39 0.71 3.48 6.01
N LEU A 40 0.45 2.18 5.85
CA LEU A 40 -0.85 1.57 6.15
C LEU A 40 -1.23 1.78 7.61
N ASP A 41 -0.30 1.59 8.55
CA ASP A 41 -0.53 1.85 9.98
C ASP A 41 -0.95 3.31 10.25
N LYS A 42 -0.29 4.25 9.58
CA LYS A 42 -0.65 5.68 9.71
C LYS A 42 -2.01 5.97 9.11
N MET A 43 -2.35 5.41 7.95
CA MET A 43 -3.67 5.58 7.35
C MET A 43 -4.77 5.01 8.24
N GLU A 44 -4.57 3.81 8.77
CA GLU A 44 -5.52 3.15 9.65
C GLU A 44 -5.75 3.95 10.94
N ARG A 45 -4.69 4.55 11.48
CA ARG A 45 -4.75 5.37 12.70
C ARG A 45 -5.34 6.76 12.47
N ILE A 46 -4.97 7.43 11.38
CA ILE A 46 -5.29 8.85 11.16
C ILE A 46 -6.63 9.01 10.45
N ARG A 47 -6.97 8.13 9.48
CA ARG A 47 -8.25 8.09 8.76
C ARG A 47 -8.70 9.43 8.19
N ASN A 48 -7.76 10.31 7.87
CA ASN A 48 -8.05 11.64 7.37
C ASN A 48 -6.95 12.08 6.41
N ILE A 49 -7.32 12.23 5.14
CA ILE A 49 -6.40 12.57 4.05
C ILE A 49 -5.76 13.95 4.20
N HIS A 50 -6.40 14.88 4.93
CA HIS A 50 -5.88 16.22 5.16
C HIS A 50 -4.82 16.26 6.26
N LEU A 51 -4.84 15.29 7.19
CA LEU A 51 -3.85 15.16 8.25
C LEU A 51 -2.67 14.27 7.85
N PHE A 52 -2.92 13.30 6.98
CA PHE A 52 -1.88 12.41 6.47
C PHE A 52 -2.19 12.01 5.05
N TYR A 53 -1.24 12.26 4.15
CA TYR A 53 -1.28 11.81 2.76
C TYR A 53 -0.19 10.76 2.57
N PRO A 54 -0.52 9.50 2.25
CA PRO A 54 0.48 8.46 2.09
C PRO A 54 1.44 8.78 0.94
N TYR A 55 2.69 8.37 1.09
CA TYR A 55 3.75 8.69 0.13
C TYR A 55 3.64 7.90 -1.19
N TYR A 56 2.93 6.77 -1.21
CA TYR A 56 2.58 6.07 -2.44
C TYR A 56 1.40 6.76 -3.15
N PRO A 57 1.28 6.71 -4.50
CA PRO A 57 2.16 6.03 -5.46
C PRO A 57 3.50 6.74 -5.72
N LYS A 58 3.56 8.08 -5.58
CA LYS A 58 4.71 8.92 -5.99
C LYS A 58 6.07 8.55 -5.38
N GLY A 59 6.07 7.82 -4.27
CA GLY A 59 7.28 7.42 -3.57
C GLY A 59 7.68 5.97 -3.70
N ILE A 60 6.73 5.10 -4.03
CA ILE A 60 6.91 3.63 -3.94
C ILE A 60 6.62 2.98 -5.28
N SER A 61 5.59 3.44 -5.99
CA SER A 61 5.13 2.82 -7.23
C SER A 61 5.63 3.51 -8.50
N ASP A 62 6.33 4.66 -8.44
CA ASP A 62 6.86 5.33 -9.64
C ASP A 62 7.84 4.45 -10.43
N GLY A 63 8.37 3.38 -9.81
CA GLY A 63 9.15 2.34 -10.48
C GLY A 63 8.50 0.95 -10.49
N TRP A 64 7.26 0.82 -10.01
CA TRP A 64 6.53 -0.45 -10.01
C TRP A 64 5.64 -0.55 -11.23
N ASP A 65 5.38 -1.78 -11.67
CA ASP A 65 4.42 -2.04 -12.73
C ASP A 65 2.99 -1.66 -12.25
N TYR A 66 2.31 -0.78 -13.00
CA TYR A 66 0.94 -0.38 -12.71
C TYR A 66 -0.07 -1.49 -12.93
N SER A 67 0.29 -2.55 -13.66
CA SER A 67 -0.51 -3.76 -13.80
C SER A 67 -0.29 -4.76 -12.67
N ASN A 68 0.71 -4.54 -11.79
CA ASN A 68 0.95 -5.40 -10.65
C ASN A 68 -0.25 -5.38 -9.68
N PRO A 69 -0.74 -6.56 -9.23
CA PRO A 69 -1.91 -6.62 -8.36
C PRO A 69 -1.79 -5.85 -7.04
N LEU A 70 -0.60 -5.78 -6.44
CA LEU A 70 -0.37 -4.99 -5.23
C LEU A 70 -0.42 -3.48 -5.53
N THR A 71 0.17 -3.04 -6.65
CA THR A 71 0.08 -1.65 -7.10
C THR A 71 -1.37 -1.21 -7.29
N VAL A 72 -2.18 -2.03 -7.98
CA VAL A 72 -3.60 -1.73 -8.20
C VAL A 72 -4.35 -1.60 -6.86
N LYS A 73 -4.16 -2.54 -5.93
CA LYS A 73 -4.82 -2.49 -4.62
C LYS A 73 -4.39 -1.27 -3.79
N LEU A 74 -3.12 -0.86 -3.84
CA LEU A 74 -2.65 0.35 -3.16
C LEU A 74 -3.32 1.61 -3.72
N LEU A 75 -3.51 1.68 -5.04
CA LEU A 75 -4.22 2.78 -5.69
C LEU A 75 -5.70 2.81 -5.29
N ASP A 76 -6.37 1.66 -5.28
CA ASP A 76 -7.76 1.54 -4.84
C ASP A 76 -7.92 1.93 -3.37
N LEU A 77 -6.99 1.51 -2.50
CA LEU A 77 -6.97 1.89 -1.09
C LEU A 77 -6.79 3.41 -0.92
N LEU A 78 -5.93 4.04 -1.71
CA LEU A 78 -5.78 5.49 -1.69
C LEU A 78 -7.07 6.21 -2.08
N GLU A 79 -7.78 5.72 -3.10
CA GLU A 79 -9.08 6.27 -3.50
C GLU A 79 -10.16 6.11 -2.41
N LEU A 80 -10.15 5.00 -1.66
CA LEU A 80 -11.02 4.84 -0.49
C LEU A 80 -10.64 5.78 0.64
N TYR A 81 -9.34 5.89 0.94
CA TYR A 81 -8.83 6.74 2.02
C TYR A 81 -9.11 8.23 1.77
N ARG A 82 -9.04 8.69 0.52
CA ARG A 82 -9.43 10.06 0.11
C ARG A 82 -10.89 10.41 0.40
N LYS A 83 -11.76 9.40 0.55
CA LYS A 83 -13.18 9.57 0.87
C LYS A 83 -13.45 9.59 2.37
N LEU A 84 -12.45 9.26 3.20
CA LEU A 84 -12.54 9.39 4.65
C LEU A 84 -12.30 10.85 5.04
N GLN A 85 -13.28 11.44 5.71
CA GLN A 85 -13.25 12.80 6.27
C GLN A 85 -13.39 12.73 7.79
#